data_AF-K6TBT6-F1
#
_entry.id   AF-K6TBT6-F1
#
_cell.length_a   1.000
_cell.length_b   1.000
_cell.length_c   1.000
_cell.angle_alpha   90.00
_cell.angle_beta   90.00
_cell.angle_gamma   90.00
#
_symmetry.space_group_name_H-M   'P 1'
#
loop_
_entity.id
_entity.type
_entity.pdbx_description
1 polymer ?
#
loop_
_entity_poly.entity_id
_entity_poly.type
_entity_poly.pdbx_seq_one_letter_code
_entity_poly.pdbx_strand_id
1 'polypeptide(L)' 'MKKTFLRKILSAIIVPVMITILMPLGVSAQWRENTDKSWSYIDGTSLAKDWRYISGVWYYFNSDGKMKTGWTYDKGNWYF' A
#
# COMPACT_ATOMS: atom_id res chain seq x y z
N MET A 1 -3.90 -17.09 -33.99
CA MET A 1 -3.43 -16.08 -33.00
C MET A 1 -4.05 -16.34 -31.62
N LYS A 2 -3.54 -17.29 -30.80
CA LYS A 2 -4.07 -17.53 -29.42
C LYS A 2 -3.05 -18.03 -28.39
N LYS A 3 -1.75 -18.14 -28.70
CA LYS A 3 -0.73 -18.69 -27.75
C LYS A 3 0.08 -17.62 -26.99
N THR A 4 0.04 -16.35 -27.38
CA THR A 4 0.78 -15.26 -26.72
C THR A 4 -0.01 -14.51 -25.65
N PHE A 5 -1.35 -14.60 -25.66
CA PHE A 5 -2.22 -13.99 -24.64
C PHE A 5 -2.19 -14.79 -23.32
N LEU A 6 -2.20 -16.14 -23.40
CA LEU A 6 -2.15 -17.02 -22.22
C LEU A 6 -0.85 -16.89 -21.40
N ARG A 7 0.29 -16.70 -22.09
CA ARG A 7 1.60 -16.54 -21.43
C ARG A 7 1.75 -15.22 -20.68
N LYS A 8 0.98 -14.18 -21.02
CA LYS A 8 1.00 -12.89 -20.32
C LYS A 8 0.08 -12.87 -19.09
N ILE A 9 -0.94 -13.73 -19.07
CA ILE A 9 -1.88 -13.83 -17.94
C ILE A 9 -1.31 -14.71 -16.81
N LEU A 10 -0.61 -15.80 -17.15
CA LEU A 10 0.02 -16.66 -16.14
C LEU A 10 1.12 -15.96 -15.34
N SER A 11 1.83 -14.98 -15.91
CA SER A 11 2.87 -14.22 -15.21
C SER A 11 2.36 -13.01 -14.44
N ALA A 12 1.11 -12.55 -14.65
CA ALA A 12 0.58 -11.34 -14.03
C ALA A 12 -0.41 -11.60 -12.87
N ILE A 13 -0.97 -12.81 -12.72
CA ILE A 13 -2.02 -13.11 -11.71
C ILE A 13 -1.50 -13.94 -10.52
N ILE A 14 -0.40 -14.69 -10.66
CA ILE A 14 0.05 -15.62 -9.61
C ILE A 14 0.60 -14.88 -8.37
N VAL A 15 1.23 -13.73 -8.56
CA VAL A 15 1.83 -12.95 -7.45
C VAL A 15 0.77 -12.36 -6.49
N PRO A 16 -0.31 -11.69 -6.94
CA PRO A 16 -1.30 -11.15 -6.01
C PRO A 16 -2.12 -12.23 -5.29
N VAL A 17 -2.44 -13.36 -5.92
CA VAL A 17 -3.28 -14.41 -5.29
C VAL A 17 -2.51 -15.18 -4.20
N MET A 18 -1.21 -15.47 -4.40
CA MET A 18 -0.35 -16.07 -3.37
C MET A 18 -0.24 -15.17 -2.12
N ILE A 19 -0.17 -13.85 -2.31
CA ILE A 19 -0.13 -12.87 -1.22
C ILE A 19 -1.47 -12.83 -0.47
N THR A 20 -2.62 -12.99 -1.16
CA THR A 20 -3.94 -12.97 -0.51
C THR A 20 -4.27 -14.21 0.33
N ILE A 21 -3.68 -15.37 0.04
CA ILE A 21 -3.98 -16.63 0.76
C ILE A 21 -3.15 -16.73 2.07
N LEU A 22 -2.01 -16.03 2.16
CA LEU A 22 -1.08 -16.13 3.28
C LEU A 22 -1.30 -15.12 4.42
N MET A 23 -2.31 -14.25 4.34
CA MET A 23 -2.65 -13.32 5.42
C MET A 23 -3.85 -13.87 6.21
N PRO A 24 -3.65 -14.58 7.33
CA PRO A 24 -4.77 -15.10 8.10
C PRO A 24 -5.46 -13.98 8.87
N LEU A 25 -6.76 -14.14 8.99
CA LEU A 25 -7.75 -13.30 9.65
C LEU A 25 -7.31 -12.87 11.06
N GLY A 26 -7.20 -11.55 11.26
CA GLY A 26 -7.00 -10.93 12.57
C GLY A 26 -6.29 -9.58 12.48
N VAL A 27 -6.98 -8.55 11.99
CA VAL A 27 -6.79 -7.10 12.32
C VAL A 27 -5.38 -6.75 12.83
N SER A 28 -4.37 -6.97 11.99
CA SER A 28 -2.99 -6.55 12.20
C SER A 28 -2.60 -5.72 10.98
N ALA A 29 -1.85 -4.65 11.25
CA ALA A 29 -1.81 -3.50 10.38
C ALA A 29 -1.33 -3.82 8.94
N GLN A 30 -2.08 -3.34 7.94
CA GLN A 30 -1.95 -3.78 6.55
C GLN A 30 -1.89 -2.60 5.56
N TRP A 31 -1.13 -2.80 4.48
CA TRP A 31 -1.11 -1.89 3.34
C TRP A 31 -2.27 -2.19 2.39
N ARG A 32 -2.96 -1.14 1.92
CA ARG A 32 -4.06 -1.22 0.96
C ARG A 32 -3.77 -0.31 -0.23
N GLU A 33 -3.79 -0.87 -1.43
CA GLU A 33 -3.80 -0.08 -2.67
C GLU A 33 -5.23 0.38 -2.99
N ASN A 34 -5.41 1.67 -3.25
CA ASN A 34 -6.69 2.26 -3.61
C ASN A 34 -6.84 2.26 -5.15
N THR A 35 -8.08 2.40 -5.65
CA THR A 35 -8.39 2.39 -7.09
C THR A 35 -7.67 3.48 -7.89
N ASP A 36 -7.27 4.56 -7.24
CA ASP A 36 -6.51 5.68 -7.81
C ASP A 36 -4.98 5.47 -7.77
N LYS A 37 -4.51 4.25 -7.51
CA LYS A 37 -3.08 3.89 -7.33
C LYS A 37 -2.40 4.58 -6.14
N SER A 38 -3.17 5.20 -5.24
CA SER A 38 -2.63 5.65 -3.96
C SER A 38 -2.58 4.50 -2.96
N TRP A 39 -1.67 4.58 -2.00
CA TRP A 39 -1.56 3.60 -0.94
C TRP A 39 -2.17 4.13 0.35
N SER A 40 -2.77 3.27 1.15
CA SER A 40 -3.23 3.56 2.50
C SER A 40 -2.71 2.50 3.44
N TYR A 41 -2.53 2.84 4.71
CA TYR A 41 -2.21 1.86 5.74
C TYR A 41 -3.35 1.80 6.73
N ILE A 42 -3.81 0.59 7.02
CA ILE A 42 -4.90 0.35 7.95
C ILE A 42 -4.29 -0.33 9.16
N ASP A 43 -4.24 0.39 10.28
CA ASP A 43 -3.87 -0.15 11.57
C ASP A 43 -5.14 -0.47 12.34
N GLY A 44 -5.39 -1.76 12.48
CA GLY A 44 -6.61 -2.30 13.05
C GLY A 44 -7.87 -1.92 12.26
N THR A 45 -8.68 -1.03 12.84
CA THR A 45 -9.89 -0.45 12.22
C THR A 45 -9.69 0.97 11.71
N SER A 46 -8.50 1.54 11.86
CA SER A 46 -8.20 2.94 11.60
C SER A 46 -7.27 3.13 10.42
N LEU A 47 -7.50 4.18 9.63
CA LEU A 47 -6.55 4.62 8.62
C LEU A 47 -5.40 5.37 9.29
N ALA A 48 -4.18 5.04 8.86
CA ALA A 48 -2.98 5.73 9.26
C ALA A 48 -3.02 7.17 8.71
N LYS A 49 -2.71 8.13 9.57
CA LYS A 49 -2.67 9.56 9.27
C LYS A 49 -1.37 10.16 9.79
N ASP A 50 -0.93 11.22 9.15
CA ASP A 50 0.32 11.93 9.42
C ASP A 50 1.55 10.98 9.34
N TRP A 51 2.63 11.33 10.02
CA TRP A 51 3.83 10.52 10.10
C TRP A 51 3.58 9.21 10.84
N ARG A 52 3.98 8.10 10.22
CA ARG A 52 3.83 6.75 10.76
C ARG A 52 5.10 5.95 10.53
N TYR A 53 5.57 5.33 11.60
CA TYR A 53 6.71 4.45 11.56
C TYR A 53 6.24 3.02 11.38
N ILE A 54 6.50 2.45 10.21
CA ILE A 54 6.02 1.13 9.80
C ILE A 54 7.23 0.32 9.37
N SER A 55 7.47 -0.80 10.04
CA SER A 55 8.53 -1.77 9.70
C SER A 55 9.92 -1.15 9.51
N GLY A 56 10.28 -0.16 10.32
CA GLY A 56 11.61 0.46 10.26
C GLY A 56 11.71 1.75 9.44
N VAL A 57 10.64 2.13 8.74
CA VAL A 57 10.63 3.26 7.80
C VAL A 57 9.51 4.24 8.15
N TRP A 58 9.76 5.54 7.92
CA TRP A 58 8.76 6.58 8.08
C TRP A 58 7.97 6.79 6.79
N TYR A 59 6.65 6.84 6.93
CA TYR A 59 5.70 7.12 5.87
C TYR A 59 4.80 8.28 6.31
N TYR A 60 4.48 9.17 5.38
CA TYR A 60 3.55 10.26 5.63
C TYR A 60 2.20 10.01 4.94
N PHE A 61 1.12 10.12 5.71
CA PHE A 61 -0.25 9.97 5.21
C PHE A 61 -1.00 11.29 5.36
N ASN A 62 -1.81 11.64 4.35
CA ASN A 62 -2.67 12.82 4.43
C ASN A 62 -3.88 12.59 5.35
N SER A 63 -4.71 13.62 5.51
CA SER A 63 -5.94 13.58 6.33
C SER A 63 -6.94 12.48 5.93
N ASP A 64 -6.90 12.08 4.65
CA ASP A 64 -7.76 11.05 4.06
C ASP A 64 -7.17 9.64 4.21
N GLY A 65 -5.99 9.52 4.84
CA GLY A 65 -5.28 8.25 5.01
C GLY A 65 -4.60 7.73 3.76
N LYS A 66 -4.35 8.59 2.77
CA LYS A 66 -3.55 8.27 1.57
C LYS A 66 -2.09 8.65 1.81
N MET A 67 -1.20 7.69 1.55
CA MET A 67 0.24 7.84 1.59
C MET A 67 0.66 8.88 0.56
N LYS A 68 1.44 9.87 1.01
CA LYS A 68 2.08 10.85 0.14
C LYS A 68 3.39 10.26 -0.37
N THR A 69 3.64 10.49 -1.64
CA THR A 69 4.92 10.20 -2.28
C THR A 69 5.60 11.51 -2.66
N GLY A 70 6.93 11.51 -2.60
CA GLY A 70 7.74 12.70 -2.85
C GLY A 70 7.78 13.67 -1.66
N TRP A 71 8.23 14.89 -1.96
CA TRP A 71 8.49 15.90 -0.94
C TRP A 71 7.25 16.27 -0.11
N THR A 72 7.39 16.19 1.20
CA THR A 72 6.39 16.60 2.19
C THR A 72 6.94 17.75 3.01
N TYR A 73 6.20 18.86 3.07
CA TYR A 73 6.54 19.99 3.93
C TYR A 73 5.76 19.87 5.24
N ASP A 74 6.49 19.68 6.34
CA ASP A 74 5.92 19.59 7.68
C ASP A 74 6.70 20.47 8.66
N LYS A 75 5.98 21.28 9.44
CA LYS A 75 6.53 22.16 10.49
C LYS A 75 7.78 22.96 10.10
N GLY A 76 7.85 23.46 8.86
CA GLY A 76 8.97 24.29 8.41
C GLY A 76 10.09 23.52 7.69
N ASN A 77 10.00 22.20 7.60
CA ASN A 77 11.04 21.35 7.01
C ASN A 77 10.49 20.49 5.86
N TRP A 78 11.36 20.15 4.92
CA TRP A 78 11.05 19.24 3.81
C TRP A 78 11.59 17.85 4.08
N TYR A 79 10.74 16.85 3.85
CA TYR A 79 11.04 15.43 4.04
C TYR A 79 10.76 14.67 2.75
N PHE A 80 11.58 13.65 2.46
CA PHE A 80 11.46 12.77 1.29
C PHE A 80 11.44 11.31 1.72
#